data_AF-A0A535LYN2-F1
#
_entry.id   AF-A0A535LYN2-F1
#
_cell.length_a   1.000
_cell.length_b   1.000
_cell.length_c   1.000
_cell.angle_alpha   90.00
_cell.angle_beta   90.00
_cell.angle_gamma   90.00
#
_symmetry.space_group_name_H-M   'P 1'
#
loop_
_entity.id
_entity.type
_entity.pdbx_description
1 polymer ?
#
loop_
_entity_poly.entity_id
_entity_poly.type
_entity_poly.pdbx_seq_one_letter_code
_entity_poly.pdbx_strand_id
1 'polypeptide(L)'
;MPRMLVSSLDQAVQQRDSDLCELVIEDEDAQKALLAVEQSDLPLLILSLPDKLKSVVLLVFWEGKTEKDTARILGISDRTVRNRLRDAFEVLRNALEPERA
;
A
#
# COMPACT_ATOMS: atom_id res chain seq x y z
N MET A 1 -0.70 9.65 1.01
CA MET A 1 -1.16 8.40 1.66
C MET A 1 -2.24 7.76 0.79
N PRO A 2 -2.19 6.44 0.49
CA PRO A 2 -3.22 5.74 -0.27
C PRO A 2 -4.58 5.82 0.41
N ARG A 3 -5.66 6.16 -0.32
CA ARG A 3 -7.01 6.28 0.27
C ARG A 3 -7.48 4.99 0.93
N MET A 4 -7.16 3.85 0.33
CA MET A 4 -7.51 2.53 0.88
C MET A 4 -6.85 2.30 2.25
N LEU A 5 -5.61 2.76 2.45
CA LEU A 5 -4.93 2.62 3.75
C LEU A 5 -5.56 3.51 4.82
N VAL A 6 -5.92 4.75 4.47
CA VAL A 6 -6.59 5.66 5.42
C VAL A 6 -7.91 5.06 5.89
N SER A 7 -8.73 4.54 4.96
CA SER A 7 -10.00 3.90 5.34
C SER A 7 -9.81 2.65 6.19
N SER A 8 -8.78 1.84 5.94
CA SER A 8 -8.48 0.66 6.75
C SER A 8 -7.96 1.03 8.14
N LEU A 9 -7.19 2.11 8.27
CA LEU A 9 -6.71 2.62 9.55
C LEU A 9 -7.86 3.16 10.40
N ASP A 10 -8.77 3.95 9.83
CA ASP A 10 -9.97 4.44 10.52
C ASP A 10 -10.82 3.28 11.07
N GLN A 11 -10.92 2.18 10.32
CA GLN A 11 -11.64 0.99 10.73
C GLN A 11 -10.93 0.21 11.85
N ALA A 12 -9.60 0.14 11.84
CA ALA A 12 -8.81 -0.54 12.86
C ALA A 12 -8.82 0.20 14.21
N VAL A 13 -8.86 1.54 14.19
CA VAL A 13 -8.97 2.37 15.40
C VAL A 13 -10.30 2.11 16.13
N GLN A 14 -11.40 1.94 15.40
CA GLN A 14 -12.72 1.67 15.98
C GLN A 14 -12.84 0.28 16.63
N GLN A 15 -11.94 -0.66 16.32
CA GLN A 15 -11.96 -2.03 16.87
C GLN A 15 -11.11 -2.17 18.15
N ARG A 16 -10.30 -1.18 18.50
CA ARG A 16 -9.33 -1.23 19.62
C ARG A 16 -9.77 -0.49 20.88
N ASP A 17 -11.04 -0.19 21.03
CA ASP A 17 -11.54 0.58 22.18
C ASP A 17 -11.74 -0.23 23.49
N SER A 18 -11.21 -1.46 23.62
CA SER A 18 -11.45 -2.28 24.82
C SER A 18 -10.23 -2.70 25.65
N ASP A 19 -8.99 -2.42 25.27
CA ASP A 19 -7.82 -2.69 26.13
C ASP A 19 -6.74 -1.62 25.93
N LEU A 20 -6.84 -0.52 26.68
CA LEU A 20 -5.77 0.49 26.77
C LEU A 20 -4.65 -0.06 27.66
N CYS A 21 -3.64 -0.68 27.06
CA CYS A 21 -2.34 -0.84 27.72
C CYS A 21 -1.65 0.52 27.75
N GLU A 22 -1.57 1.12 28.94
CA GLU A 22 -0.74 2.30 29.21
C GLU A 22 0.74 1.91 29.09
N LEU A 23 1.28 2.04 27.87
CA LEU A 23 2.71 1.89 27.61
C LEU A 23 3.40 3.19 28.04
N VAL A 24 4.05 3.16 29.20
CA VAL A 24 4.98 4.22 29.63
C VAL A 24 6.26 4.06 28.80
N ILE A 25 6.38 4.81 27.71
CA ILE A 25 7.56 4.83 26.85
C ILE A 25 8.32 6.12 27.11
N GLU A 26 9.61 6.02 27.44
CA GLU A 26 10.50 7.18 27.59
C GLU A 26 10.70 7.89 26.24
N ASP A 27 10.64 9.22 26.24
CA ASP A 27 10.47 10.11 25.06
C ASP A 27 11.49 9.89 23.93
N GLU A 28 12.74 9.54 24.26
CA GLU A 28 13.81 9.28 23.27
C GLU A 28 13.65 7.94 22.55
N ASP A 29 13.33 6.87 23.28
CA ASP A 29 13.12 5.54 22.70
C ASP A 29 11.79 5.47 21.94
N ALA A 30 10.79 6.23 22.38
CA ALA A 30 9.56 6.46 21.63
C ALA A 30 9.85 7.09 20.26
N GLN A 31 10.64 8.17 20.22
CA GLN A 31 11.01 8.83 18.96
C GLN A 31 11.84 7.92 18.05
N LYS A 32 12.82 7.19 18.59
CA LYS A 32 13.61 6.23 17.79
C LYS A 32 12.77 5.08 17.25
N ALA A 33 11.86 4.51 18.04
CA ALA A 33 10.95 3.47 17.59
C ALA A 33 9.96 3.98 16.54
N LEU A 34 9.45 5.22 16.69
CA LEU A 34 8.57 5.86 15.70
C LEU A 34 9.30 6.08 14.37
N LEU A 35 10.54 6.57 14.43
CA LEU A 35 11.38 6.82 13.25
C LEU A 35 11.87 5.53 12.58
N ALA A 36 12.12 4.46 13.35
CA ALA A 36 12.51 3.16 12.83
C ALA A 36 11.37 2.42 12.11
N VAL A 37 10.12 2.82 12.34
CA VAL A 37 8.93 2.25 11.70
C VAL A 37 8.64 2.88 10.33
N GLU A 38 9.29 4.00 9.98
CA GLU A 38 8.89 4.80 8.81
C GLU A 38 9.98 4.91 7.74
N GLN A 39 10.07 3.87 6.92
CA GLN A 39 10.07 3.96 5.46
C GLN A 39 10.23 2.55 4.90
N SER A 40 9.10 1.88 4.68
CA SER A 40 9.10 0.92 3.59
C SER A 40 9.33 1.72 2.32
N ASP A 41 10.35 1.37 1.52
CA ASP A 41 10.59 1.96 0.19
C ASP A 41 9.41 1.72 -0.79
N LEU A 42 8.29 1.16 -0.31
CA LEU A 42 7.12 0.80 -1.08
C LEU A 42 6.57 1.95 -1.93
N PRO A 43 6.43 3.21 -1.47
CA PRO A 43 6.02 4.30 -2.34
C PRO A 43 7.01 4.53 -3.49
N LEU A 44 8.31 4.46 -3.23
CA LEU A 44 9.35 4.61 -4.24
C LEU A 44 9.34 3.43 -5.23
N LEU A 45 9.15 2.20 -4.74
CA LEU A 45 9.00 0.99 -5.54
C LEU A 45 7.76 1.04 -6.43
N ILE A 46 6.65 1.60 -5.94
CA ILE A 46 5.44 1.79 -6.75
C ILE A 46 5.68 2.82 -7.85
N LEU A 47 6.41 3.91 -7.55
CA LEU A 47 6.76 4.92 -8.54
C LEU A 47 7.74 4.41 -9.60
N SER A 48 8.57 3.41 -9.27
CA SER A 48 9.52 2.77 -10.21
C SER A 48 8.89 1.67 -11.07
N LEU A 49 7.64 1.27 -10.81
CA LEU A 49 6.93 0.32 -11.66
C LEU A 49 6.80 0.84 -13.11
N PRO A 50 6.81 -0.07 -14.11
CA PRO A 50 6.45 0.28 -15.48
C PRO A 50 5.10 1.01 -15.53
N ASP A 51 4.98 2.04 -16.37
CA ASP A 51 3.81 2.94 -16.38
C ASP A 51 2.48 2.19 -16.50
N LYS A 52 2.45 1.13 -17.32
CA LYS A 52 1.27 0.29 -17.49
C LYS A 52 0.81 -0.37 -16.20
N LEU A 53 1.72 -0.71 -15.28
CA LEU A 53 1.44 -1.34 -13.99
C LEU A 53 1.15 -0.27 -12.93
N LYS A 54 2.01 0.75 -12.85
CA LYS A 54 1.91 1.89 -11.94
C LYS A 54 0.54 2.55 -11.99
N SER A 55 0.03 2.85 -13.19
CA SER A 55 -1.27 3.52 -13.35
C SER A 55 -2.42 2.70 -12.76
N VAL A 56 -2.37 1.38 -12.84
CA VAL A 56 -3.41 0.49 -12.32
C VAL A 56 -3.34 0.44 -10.79
N VAL A 57 -2.12 0.36 -10.23
CA VAL A 57 -1.89 0.41 -8.78
C VAL A 57 -2.38 1.72 -8.17
N LEU A 58 -2.02 2.86 -8.77
CA LEU A 58 -2.44 4.17 -8.27
C LEU A 58 -3.96 4.36 -8.34
N LEU A 59 -4.61 3.98 -9.44
CA LEU A 59 -6.05 4.11 -9.55
C LEU A 59 -6.79 3.25 -8.53
N VAL A 60 -6.35 2.02 -8.30
CA VAL A 60 -7.01 1.10 -7.36
C VAL A 60 -6.74 1.50 -5.91
N PHE A 61 -5.48 1.69 -5.52
CA PHE A 61 -5.10 1.85 -4.11
C PHE A 61 -5.03 3.30 -3.64
N TRP A 62 -4.59 4.23 -4.50
CA TRP A 62 -4.54 5.66 -4.16
C TRP A 62 -5.87 6.36 -4.42
N GLU A 63 -6.51 6.08 -5.56
CA GLU A 63 -7.76 6.74 -5.95
C GLU A 63 -9.02 5.94 -5.57
N GLY A 64 -8.87 4.71 -5.05
CA GLY A 64 -9.99 3.88 -4.61
C GLY A 64 -10.92 3.45 -5.74
N LYS A 65 -10.43 3.36 -6.98
CA LYS A 65 -11.24 2.93 -8.14
C LYS A 65 -11.41 1.42 -8.13
N THR A 66 -12.59 0.97 -8.55
CA THR A 66 -12.82 -0.45 -8.83
C THR A 66 -12.03 -0.88 -10.06
N GLU A 67 -11.82 -2.19 -10.25
CA GLU A 67 -11.16 -2.71 -11.46
C GLU A 67 -11.93 -2.29 -12.73
N LYS A 68 -13.26 -2.31 -12.68
CA LYS A 68 -14.15 -1.91 -13.77
C LYS A 68 -14.03 -0.43 -14.12
N ASP A 69 -13.94 0.45 -13.11
CA ASP A 69 -13.74 1.88 -13.34
C ASP A 69 -12.33 2.15 -13.86
N THR A 70 -11.33 1.46 -13.33
CA THR A 70 -9.94 1.53 -13.80
C THR A 70 -9.82 1.09 -15.26
N ALA A 71 -10.48 0.01 -15.65
CA ALA A 71 -10.55 -0.47 -17.03
C ALA A 71 -11.14 0.59 -17.97
N ARG A 72 -12.25 1.22 -17.55
CA ARG A 72 -12.89 2.32 -18.27
C ARG A 72 -11.98 3.54 -18.42
N ILE A 73 -11.32 3.96 -17.34
CA ILE A 73 -10.42 5.13 -17.32
C ILE A 73 -9.22 4.91 -18.25
N LEU A 74 -8.66 3.70 -18.25
CA LEU A 74 -7.46 3.36 -19.03
C LEU A 74 -7.75 2.86 -20.45
N GLY A 75 -9.03 2.67 -20.82
CA GLY A 75 -9.42 2.15 -22.13
C GLY A 75 -8.97 0.70 -22.39
N ILE A 76 -8.99 -0.14 -21.35
CA ILE A 76 -8.58 -1.56 -21.40
C ILE A 76 -9.68 -2.47 -20.83
N SER A 77 -9.50 -3.79 -20.88
CA SER A 77 -10.44 -4.75 -20.29
C SER A 77 -10.22 -4.94 -18.78
N ASP A 78 -11.26 -5.30 -18.04
CA ASP A 78 -11.18 -5.71 -16.63
C ASP A 78 -10.17 -6.85 -16.42
N ARG A 79 -10.06 -7.77 -17.40
CA ARG A 79 -9.06 -8.84 -17.39
C ARG A 79 -7.64 -8.28 -17.47
N THR A 80 -7.42 -7.26 -18.29
CA THR A 80 -6.10 -6.60 -18.41
C THR A 80 -5.74 -5.86 -17.12
N VAL A 81 -6.71 -5.23 -16.46
CA VAL A 81 -6.52 -4.61 -15.13
C VAL A 81 -6.04 -5.65 -14.13
N ARG A 82 -6.76 -6.78 -13.99
CA ARG A 82 -6.37 -7.87 -13.08
C ARG A 82 -4.99 -8.45 -13.38
N ASN A 83 -4.69 -8.69 -14.66
CA ASN A 83 -3.38 -9.19 -15.06
C ASN A 83 -2.28 -8.20 -14.64
N ARG A 84 -2.47 -6.91 -14.91
CA ARG A 84 -1.49 -5.88 -14.54
C ARG A 84 -1.34 -5.71 -13.02
N LEU A 85 -2.42 -5.85 -12.24
CA LEU A 85 -2.32 -5.86 -10.79
C LEU A 85 -1.49 -7.04 -10.30
N ARG A 86 -1.76 -8.24 -10.81
CA ARG A 86 -0.96 -9.43 -10.50
C ARG A 86 0.51 -9.22 -10.85
N ASP A 87 0.80 -8.77 -12.07
CA ASP A 87 2.17 -8.55 -12.52
C ASP A 87 2.86 -7.45 -11.68
N ALA A 88 2.14 -6.40 -11.27
CA ALA A 88 2.65 -5.38 -10.35
C ALA A 88 3.01 -5.97 -8.98
N PHE A 89 2.14 -6.84 -8.41
CA PHE A 89 2.42 -7.50 -7.14
C PHE A 89 3.63 -8.42 -7.21
N GLU A 90 3.84 -9.12 -8.32
CA GLU A 90 5.03 -9.94 -8.50
C GLU A 90 6.31 -9.09 -8.50
N VAL A 91 6.31 -7.96 -9.21
CA VAL A 91 7.45 -7.03 -9.23
C VAL A 91 7.72 -6.45 -7.84
N LEU A 92 6.69 -5.98 -7.15
CA LEU A 92 6.83 -5.41 -5.81
C LEU A 92 7.30 -6.44 -4.79
N ARG A 93 6.76 -7.67 -4.83
CA ARG A 93 7.19 -8.76 -3.93
C ARG A 93 8.67 -9.08 -4.14
N ASN A 94 9.10 -9.24 -5.39
CA ASN A 94 10.51 -9.54 -5.70
C ASN A 94 11.46 -8.41 -5.24
N ALA A 95 10.99 -7.16 -5.22
CA ALA A 95 11.79 -6.03 -4.72
C ALA A 95 11.86 -5.98 -3.18
N LEU A 96 10.84 -6.50 -2.49
CA LEU A 96 10.77 -6.51 -1.03
C LEU A 96 11.42 -7.74 -0.39
N GLU A 97 11.54 -8.86 -1.14
CA GLU A 97 12.15 -10.10 -0.67
C GLU A 97 13.41 -10.43 -1.50
N PRO A 98 14.56 -9.77 -1.26
CA PRO A 98 15.77 -9.97 -2.06
C PRO A 98 16.45 -11.34 -1.90
N GLU A 99 16.00 -12.21 -0.98
CA GLU A 99 16.69 -13.44 -0.57
C GLU A 99 16.31 -14.72 -1.36
N ARG A 100 15.71 -14.59 -2.55
CA ARG A 100 15.49 -15.71 -3.49
C ARG A 100 16.07 -15.42 -4.88
N ALA A 101 17.39 -15.37 -4.99
CA ALA A 101 18.14 -15.42 -6.25
C ALA A 101 19.40 -16.26 -6.08
#